data_AF-A0A4W4EGY0-F1
#
_entry.id   AF-A0A4W4EGY0-F1
#
_cell.length_a   1.000
_cell.length_b   1.000
_cell.length_c   1.000
_cell.angle_alpha   90.00
_cell.angle_beta   90.00
_cell.angle_gamma   90.00
#
_symmetry.space_group_name_H-M   'P 1'
#
loop_
_entity.id
_entity.type
_entity.pdbx_description
1 polymer ?
#
loop_
_entity_poly.entity_id
_entity_poly.type
_entity_poly.pdbx_seq_one_letter_code
_entity_poly.pdbx_strand_id
1 'polypeptide(L)'
;MLTQFSMQRLEENLEQYDSWADKFEELPLYFMTFHGQQNVKTVLDAMQHAVYLYDISHVIIDNLQFMMGQENLSVDKLAVQDHIIGAFRKFATHNSCHVTLIIHPRKEEDDKELQTASIFGTAKVSTFSYNVLIL
;
A
#
# COMPACT_ATOMS: atom_id res chain seq x y z
N MET A 1 13.29 5.92 -1.64
CA MET A 1 13.01 6.37 -0.26
C MET A 1 14.10 7.27 0.29
N LEU A 2 15.36 6.81 0.41
CA LEU A 2 16.43 7.65 0.99
C LEU A 2 16.66 8.98 0.24
N THR A 3 16.66 8.97 -1.09
CA THR A 3 16.76 10.19 -1.92
C THR A 3 15.59 11.14 -1.70
N GLN A 4 14.36 10.62 -1.59
CA GLN A 4 13.16 11.40 -1.27
C GLN A 4 13.23 11.99 0.15
N PHE A 5 13.70 11.20 1.14
CA PHE A 5 13.87 11.67 2.52
C PHE A 5 14.92 12.78 2.62
N SER A 6 16.04 12.63 1.92
CA SER A 6 17.11 13.64 1.86
C SER A 6 16.79 14.85 0.99
N MET A 7 15.73 14.78 0.18
CA MET A 7 15.34 15.82 -0.81
C MET A 7 16.49 16.23 -1.75
N GLN A 8 17.45 15.34 -2.01
CA GLN A 8 18.60 15.60 -2.88
C GLN A 8 19.05 14.36 -3.64
N ARG A 9 19.86 14.59 -4.67
CA ARG A 9 20.50 13.52 -5.45
C ARG A 9 21.75 13.05 -4.71
N LEU A 10 21.61 12.01 -3.89
CA LEU A 10 22.71 11.44 -3.10
C LEU A 10 23.83 10.85 -3.98
N GLU A 11 23.50 10.41 -5.20
CA GLU A 11 24.48 9.99 -6.20
C GLU A 11 25.50 11.09 -6.54
N GLU A 12 25.08 12.36 -6.48
CA GLU A 12 25.92 13.53 -6.73
C GLU A 12 26.57 14.07 -5.43
N ASN A 13 26.18 13.56 -4.27
CA ASN A 13 26.58 14.05 -2.94
C ASN A 13 26.95 12.88 -2.00
N LEU A 14 27.83 11.99 -2.47
CA LEU A 14 28.19 10.74 -1.79
C LEU A 14 28.71 10.95 -0.36
N GLU A 15 29.40 12.06 -0.12
CA GLU A 15 29.92 12.42 1.20
C GLU A 15 28.85 12.75 2.25
N GLN A 16 27.59 12.96 1.84
CA GLN A 16 26.45 13.10 2.74
C GLN A 16 25.69 11.78 2.95
N TYR A 17 26.01 10.72 2.20
CA TYR A 17 25.22 9.49 2.17
C TYR A 17 25.06 8.88 3.57
N ASP A 18 26.18 8.65 4.27
CA ASP A 18 26.16 8.01 5.59
C ASP A 18 25.34 8.82 6.59
N SER A 19 25.49 10.15 6.60
CA SER A 19 24.71 11.02 7.49
C SER A 19 23.20 10.94 7.23
N TRP A 20 22.78 10.78 5.98
CA TRP A 20 21.36 10.61 5.65
C TRP A 20 20.87 9.19 5.92
N ALA A 21 21.72 8.17 5.74
CA ALA A 21 21.41 6.80 6.06
C ALA A 21 21.16 6.63 7.57
N ASP A 22 22.03 7.19 8.42
CA ASP A 22 21.87 7.18 9.88
C ASP A 22 20.53 7.81 10.30
N LYS A 23 20.22 9.00 9.77
CA LYS A 23 18.93 9.68 10.04
C LYS A 23 17.72 8.89 9.52
N PHE A 24 17.88 8.14 8.44
CA PHE A 24 16.80 7.33 7.88
C PHE A 24 16.55 6.07 8.72
N GLU A 25 17.61 5.49 9.30
CA GLU A 25 17.51 4.34 10.21
C GLU A 25 16.77 4.69 11.51
N GLU A 26 16.83 5.94 11.95
CA GLU A 26 16.07 6.43 13.12
C GLU A 26 14.55 6.50 12.89
N LEU A 27 14.08 6.41 11.64
CA LEU A 27 12.65 6.43 11.34
C LEU A 27 11.98 5.13 11.82
N PRO A 28 10.79 5.20 12.45
CA PRO A 28 10.04 4.03 12.90
C PRO A 28 9.35 3.32 11.73
N LEU A 29 10.14 2.89 10.74
CA LEU A 29 9.70 2.22 9.53
C LEU A 29 10.02 0.73 9.61
N TYR A 30 9.00 -0.09 9.43
CA TYR A 30 9.12 -1.54 9.42
C TYR A 30 8.75 -2.07 8.05
N PHE A 31 9.65 -2.84 7.44
CA PHE A 31 9.42 -3.47 6.14
C PHE A 31 9.01 -4.92 6.34
N MET A 32 7.92 -5.32 5.68
CA MET A 32 7.48 -6.71 5.67
C MET A 32 8.19 -7.46 4.54
N THR A 33 8.73 -8.64 4.83
CA THR A 33 9.44 -9.49 3.87
C THR A 33 8.48 -10.38 3.06
N PHE A 34 7.39 -9.77 2.58
CA PHE A 34 6.42 -10.43 1.73
C PHE A 34 6.89 -10.38 0.27
N HIS A 35 7.04 -11.55 -0.35
CA HIS A 35 7.51 -11.69 -1.73
C HIS A 35 6.55 -12.57 -2.52
N GLY A 36 6.31 -12.23 -3.80
CA GLY A 36 5.39 -12.96 -4.66
C GLY A 36 3.95 -13.01 -4.13
N GLN A 37 3.06 -13.79 -4.73
CA GLN A 37 1.65 -13.74 -4.33
C GLN A 37 1.42 -14.18 -2.88
N GLN A 38 0.70 -13.37 -2.09
CA GLN A 38 0.38 -13.68 -0.70
C GLN A 38 -1.13 -13.72 -0.46
N ASN A 39 -1.55 -14.57 0.46
CA ASN A 39 -2.94 -14.61 0.89
C ASN A 39 -3.26 -13.35 1.73
N VAL A 40 -4.41 -12.71 1.47
CA VAL A 40 -4.86 -11.52 2.22
C VAL A 40 -4.94 -11.77 3.73
N LYS A 41 -5.30 -12.98 4.16
CA LYS A 41 -5.36 -13.34 5.58
C LYS A 41 -3.98 -13.26 6.23
N THR A 42 -2.94 -13.78 5.56
CA THR A 42 -1.56 -13.72 6.05
C THR A 42 -1.09 -12.27 6.20
N VAL A 43 -1.45 -11.41 5.25
CA VAL A 43 -1.14 -9.98 5.30
C VAL A 43 -1.86 -9.33 6.49
N LEU A 44 -3.16 -9.58 6.67
CA LEU A 44 -3.95 -9.05 7.78
C LEU A 44 -3.44 -9.52 9.16
N ASP A 45 -3.08 -10.80 9.30
CA ASP A 45 -2.55 -11.36 10.55
C ASP A 45 -1.21 -10.68 10.91
N ALA A 46 -0.36 -10.46 9.91
CA ALA A 46 0.91 -9.78 10.12
C ALA A 46 0.74 -8.28 10.41
N MET A 47 -0.22 -7.61 9.75
CA MET A 47 -0.60 -6.23 10.10
C MET A 47 -1.12 -6.14 11.54
N GLN A 48 -1.98 -7.07 11.97
CA GLN A 48 -2.54 -7.10 13.32
C GLN A 48 -1.44 -7.29 14.36
N HIS A 49 -0.51 -8.20 14.10
CA HIS A 49 0.65 -8.45 14.96
C HIS A 49 1.54 -7.21 15.05
N ALA A 50 1.77 -6.50 13.93
CA ALA A 50 2.58 -5.30 13.91
C ALA A 50 1.95 -4.16 14.73
N VAL A 51 0.64 -3.92 14.56
CA VAL A 51 -0.10 -2.95 15.39
C VAL A 51 -0.03 -3.32 16.88
N TYR A 52 -0.20 -4.60 17.21
CA TYR A 52 -0.22 -5.06 18.60
C TYR A 52 1.14 -4.96 19.31
N LEU A 53 2.24 -5.31 18.63
CA LEU A 53 3.56 -5.34 19.26
C LEU A 53 4.37 -4.04 19.14
N TYR A 54 4.21 -3.33 18.03
CA TYR A 54 5.06 -2.17 17.69
C TYR A 54 4.27 -0.86 17.66
N ASP A 55 3.01 -0.86 18.10
CA ASP A 55 2.11 0.30 18.10
C ASP A 55 2.02 1.00 16.73
N ILE A 56 2.04 0.20 15.65
CA ILE A 56 1.96 0.73 14.28
C ILE A 56 0.64 1.48 14.08
N SER A 57 0.76 2.75 13.73
CA SER A 57 -0.38 3.64 13.47
C SER A 57 -0.71 3.79 11.98
N HIS A 58 0.21 3.42 11.08
CA HIS A 58 0.04 3.54 9.64
C HIS A 58 0.64 2.35 8.91
N VAL A 59 -0.17 1.68 8.08
CA VAL A 59 0.25 0.61 7.18
C VAL A 59 0.11 1.07 5.73
N ILE A 60 1.16 0.83 4.92
CA ILE A 60 1.15 1.08 3.47
C ILE A 60 1.23 -0.28 2.76
N ILE A 61 0.31 -0.51 1.82
CA ILE A 61 0.22 -1.75 1.04
C ILE A 61 0.42 -1.43 -0.45
N ASP A 62 1.50 -1.94 -1.04
CA ASP A 62 1.86 -1.76 -2.45
C ASP A 62 2.16 -3.13 -3.09
N ASN A 63 1.30 -3.70 -3.94
CA ASN A 63 -0.03 -3.23 -4.36
C ASN A 63 -1.08 -4.32 -4.17
N LEU A 64 -2.35 -3.99 -4.44
CA LEU A 64 -3.46 -4.93 -4.32
C LEU A 64 -3.32 -6.21 -5.19
N GLN A 65 -2.64 -6.13 -6.35
CA GLN A 65 -2.47 -7.28 -7.27
C GLN A 65 -1.61 -8.40 -6.66
N PHE A 66 -0.74 -8.04 -5.72
CA PHE A 66 0.05 -8.97 -4.90
C PHE A 66 -0.82 -10.00 -4.16
N MET A 67 -2.01 -9.58 -3.73
CA MET A 67 -2.91 -10.42 -2.92
C MET A 67 -3.99 -11.14 -3.72
N MET A 68 -4.24 -10.69 -4.95
CA MET A 68 -5.28 -11.28 -5.82
C MET A 68 -4.81 -12.51 -6.59
N GLY A 69 -3.50 -12.73 -6.69
CA GLY A 69 -2.92 -13.69 -7.61
C GLY A 69 -3.09 -15.17 -7.22
N GLN A 70 -3.39 -15.47 -5.95
CA GLN A 70 -3.53 -16.85 -5.48
C GLN A 70 -4.89 -17.48 -5.78
N GLU A 71 -5.91 -16.67 -6.11
CA GLU A 71 -7.25 -17.21 -6.35
C GLU A 71 -7.40 -17.69 -7.80
N ASN A 72 -7.86 -18.95 -7.94
CA ASN A 72 -8.04 -19.62 -9.22
C ASN A 72 -8.75 -18.73 -10.26
N LEU A 73 -8.34 -18.84 -11.53
CA LEU A 73 -8.87 -18.12 -12.70
C LEU A 73 -10.41 -18.13 -12.87
N SER A 74 -11.14 -18.93 -12.09
CA SER A 74 -12.60 -19.04 -12.07
C SER A 74 -13.29 -18.09 -11.09
N VAL A 75 -12.57 -17.45 -10.16
CA VAL A 75 -13.16 -16.54 -9.16
C VAL A 75 -13.26 -15.13 -9.73
N ASP A 76 -14.38 -14.47 -9.50
CA ASP A 76 -14.61 -13.08 -9.91
C ASP A 76 -13.60 -12.17 -9.18
N LYS A 77 -12.55 -11.75 -9.91
CA LYS A 77 -11.49 -10.86 -9.42
C LYS A 77 -12.05 -9.58 -8.77
N LEU A 78 -13.19 -9.08 -9.26
CA LEU A 78 -13.82 -7.90 -8.68
C LEU A 78 -14.42 -8.20 -7.30
N ALA A 79 -15.01 -9.38 -7.12
CA ALA A 79 -15.49 -9.84 -5.82
C ALA A 79 -14.34 -10.06 -4.81
N VAL A 80 -13.21 -10.60 -5.27
CA VAL A 80 -11.99 -10.76 -4.44
C VAL A 80 -11.46 -9.41 -3.99
N GLN A 81 -11.33 -8.46 -4.93
CA GLN A 81 -10.91 -7.11 -4.62
C GLN A 81 -11.85 -6.43 -3.61
N ASP A 82 -13.16 -6.55 -3.80
CA ASP A 82 -14.18 -6.05 -2.88
C ASP A 82 -14.01 -6.62 -1.46
N HIS A 83 -13.71 -7.91 -1.37
CA HIS A 83 -13.45 -8.58 -0.10
C HIS A 83 -12.20 -8.02 0.57
N ILE A 84 -11.09 -7.88 -0.17
CA ILE A 84 -9.83 -7.33 0.33
C ILE A 84 -10.01 -5.90 0.85
N ILE A 85 -10.66 -5.02 0.08
CA ILE A 85 -10.92 -3.62 0.47
C ILE A 85 -11.80 -3.58 1.73
N GLY A 86 -12.84 -4.42 1.78
CA GLY A 86 -13.69 -4.53 2.97
C GLY A 86 -12.91 -4.96 4.20
N ALA A 87 -11.99 -5.91 4.05
CA ALA A 87 -11.14 -6.39 5.14
C ALA A 87 -10.18 -5.30 5.64
N PHE A 88 -9.55 -4.54 4.74
CA PHE A 88 -8.68 -3.42 5.13
C PHE A 88 -9.44 -2.28 5.78
N ARG A 89 -10.63 -1.92 5.28
CA ARG A 89 -11.48 -0.93 5.95
C ARG A 89 -11.84 -1.39 7.36
N LYS A 90 -12.25 -2.66 7.50
CA LYS A 90 -12.57 -3.24 8.80
C LYS A 90 -11.37 -3.19 9.74
N PHE A 91 -10.18 -3.56 9.25
CA PHE A 91 -8.94 -3.48 10.01
C PHE A 91 -8.64 -2.06 10.49
N ALA A 92 -8.69 -1.08 9.58
CA ALA A 92 -8.42 0.32 9.88
C ALA A 92 -9.34 0.84 11.00
N THR A 93 -10.64 0.55 10.90
CA THR A 93 -11.62 0.96 11.91
C THR A 93 -11.40 0.28 13.26
N HIS A 94 -11.17 -1.04 13.30
CA HIS A 94 -11.05 -1.75 14.58
C HIS A 94 -9.76 -1.43 15.32
N ASN A 95 -8.68 -1.19 14.58
CA ASN A 95 -7.36 -0.99 15.16
C ASN A 95 -6.98 0.49 15.29
N SER A 96 -7.84 1.42 14.88
CA SER A 96 -7.52 2.85 14.79
C SER A 96 -6.20 3.11 14.03
N CYS A 97 -5.99 2.33 12.97
CA CYS A 97 -4.77 2.32 12.18
C CYS A 97 -5.08 2.91 10.79
N HIS A 98 -4.27 3.86 10.33
CA HIS A 98 -4.39 4.38 8.97
C HIS A 98 -3.88 3.33 7.98
N VAL A 99 -4.63 3.08 6.92
CA VAL A 99 -4.23 2.15 5.86
C VAL A 99 -4.20 2.88 4.53
N THR A 100 -3.02 2.93 3.92
CA THR A 100 -2.84 3.42 2.55
C THR A 100 -2.67 2.22 1.62
N LEU A 101 -3.50 2.17 0.59
CA LEU A 101 -3.49 1.11 -0.41
C LEU A 101 -3.13 1.70 -1.77
N ILE A 102 -2.07 1.20 -2.38
CA ILE A 102 -1.66 1.58 -3.73
C ILE A 102 -2.42 0.73 -4.76
N ILE A 103 -3.12 1.41 -5.66
CA ILE A 103 -3.89 0.81 -6.74
C ILE A 103 -3.43 1.44 -8.05
N HIS A 104 -2.96 0.61 -8.96
CA HIS A 104 -2.65 1.07 -10.30
C HIS A 104 -3.95 1.40 -11.06
N PRO A 105 -3.99 2.52 -11.80
CA PRO A 105 -5.14 2.86 -12.62
C PRO A 105 -5.32 1.86 -13.77
N ARG A 106 -6.50 1.87 -14.38
CA ARG A 106 -6.74 1.28 -15.70
C ARG A 106 -5.84 1.98 -16.71
N LYS A 107 -5.47 1.28 -17.78
CA LYS A 107 -4.81 1.92 -18.92
C LYS A 107 -5.80 2.92 -19.53
N GLU A 108 -5.44 4.19 -19.47
CA GLU A 108 -6.12 5.29 -20.16
C GLU A 108 -5.27 5.72 -21.37
N GLU A 109 -5.83 6.55 -22.24
CA GLU A 109 -5.05 7.24 -23.26
C GLU A 109 -4.09 8.24 -22.60
N ASP A 110 -2.87 8.35 -23.10
CA ASP A 110 -1.79 9.16 -22.48
C ASP A 110 -2.18 10.64 -22.28
N ASP A 111 -3.10 11.15 -23.09
CA ASP A 111 -3.55 12.55 -23.05
C ASP A 111 -4.76 12.79 -22.12
N LYS A 112 -5.26 11.76 -21.42
CA LYS A 112 -6.41 11.90 -20.51
C LYS A 112 -5.95 11.99 -19.05
N GLU A 113 -6.45 13.02 -18.37
CA GLU A 113 -6.32 13.13 -16.92
C GLU A 113 -7.02 11.94 -16.23
N LEU A 114 -6.34 11.37 -15.23
CA LEU A 114 -6.88 10.29 -14.42
C LEU A 114 -8.06 10.79 -13.58
N GLN A 115 -9.16 10.06 -13.63
CA GLN A 115 -10.36 10.36 -12.85
C GLN A 115 -10.64 9.23 -11.84
N THR A 116 -11.59 9.43 -10.93
CA THR A 116 -12.04 8.36 -10.01
C THR A 116 -12.50 7.11 -10.77
N ALA A 117 -13.04 7.27 -11.99
CA ALA A 117 -13.42 6.16 -12.86
C ALA A 117 -12.23 5.38 -13.43
N SER A 118 -11.05 5.99 -13.48
CA SER A 118 -9.80 5.36 -13.94
C SER A 118 -9.21 4.41 -12.90
N ILE A 119 -9.74 4.38 -11.68
CA ILE A 119 -9.33 3.42 -10.65
C ILE A 119 -9.65 2.00 -11.12
N PHE A 120 -8.65 1.12 -11.15
CA PHE A 120 -8.85 -0.27 -11.50
C PHE A 120 -9.64 -0.99 -10.40
N GLY A 121 -10.74 -1.63 -10.79
CA GLY A 121 -11.58 -2.36 -9.87
C GLY A 121 -13.02 -1.91 -9.80
N THR A 122 -13.62 -2.11 -8.64
CA THR A 122 -15.00 -1.76 -8.33
C THR A 122 -15.13 -0.37 -7.72
N ALA A 123 -16.36 0.16 -7.72
CA ALA A 123 -16.71 1.39 -7.00
C ALA A 123 -16.52 1.27 -5.47
N LYS A 124 -16.28 0.07 -4.91
CA LYS A 124 -15.97 -0.05 -3.47
C LYS A 124 -14.66 0.64 -3.13
N VAL A 125 -13.67 0.65 -4.03
CA VAL A 125 -12.41 1.35 -3.79
C VAL A 125 -12.68 2.81 -3.41
N SER A 126 -13.40 3.54 -4.26
CA SER A 126 -13.65 4.96 -4.05
C SER A 126 -14.63 5.23 -2.91
N THR A 127 -15.63 4.37 -2.72
CA THR A 127 -16.67 4.57 -1.67
C THR A 127 -16.22 4.15 -0.26
N PHE A 128 -15.25 3.24 -0.14
CA PHE A 128 -14.75 2.76 1.16
C PHE A 128 -13.51 3.50 1.61
N SER A 129 -12.82 4.17 0.68
CA SER A 129 -11.70 5.04 1.00
C SER A 129 -12.20 6.35 1.63
N TYR A 130 -11.55 6.79 2.70
CA TYR A 130 -11.80 8.12 3.26
C TYR A 130 -11.19 9.22 2.40
N ASN A 131 -10.04 8.95 1.80
CA ASN A 131 -9.32 9.85 0.92
C ASN A 131 -8.88 9.08 -0.34
N VAL A 132 -8.93 9.76 -1.48
CA VAL A 132 -8.40 9.24 -2.74
C VAL A 132 -7.43 10.28 -3.29
N LEU A 133 -6.17 9.88 -3.45
CA LEU A 133 -5.13 10.70 -4.06
C LEU A 133 -4.77 10.09 -5.42
N ILE A 134 -4.86 10.89 -6.46
CA ILE A 134 -4.47 10.54 -7.83
C ILE A 134 -3.22 11.38 -8.13
N LEU A 135 -2.14 10.71 -8.55
CA LEU A 135 -0.81 11.28 -8.81
C LEU A 135 -0.41 11.07 -10.26
#